data_AF-A0A914LVI8-F1
#
_entry.id   AF-A0A914LVI8-F1
#
_cell.length_a   1.000
_cell.length_b   1.000
_cell.length_c   1.000
_cell.angle_alpha   90.00
_cell.angle_beta   90.00
_cell.angle_gamma   90.00
#
_symmetry.space_group_name_H-M   'P 1'
#
loop_
_entity.id
_entity.type
_entity.pdbx_description
1 polymer ?
#
loop_
_entity_poly.entity_id
_entity_poly.type
_entity_poly.pdbx_seq_one_letter_code
_entity_poly.pdbx_strand_id
1 'polypeptide(L)'
;MEEDLLQDETLYFERNRIKQLKDERRDIQKKTFTKWCNTYLSRARMEVQDLFADLGDGIMLLKFLEIISGESLGKPNRGRMRVQKIENINKSLEFLKQKKIQLENIGAEDIADGNEHLILGLIWTIILRFTIENIEIEAKESGERKHAKEALLLWCQRKTAGYPNVRIDNFSSSWRSGLAFCALIHSHHPELINFDGLNTQDPLSNLNMAFDVAERKLDIARLLDAEDVNVSCPDEKSIITYVSLFYHCFAKEKSELTGARRVAKVVGELVQLDSLQEDYEQLAADLLCWIHQKINELADRHFPNLLISLRELLATFSCFRKEEKPPKYKEKGEVCLDTVYPLITTLGNYFFDLPLEGVNNRDRNWDIQYDTECGGKC
;
A
#
# COMPACT_ATOMS: atom_id res chain seq x y z
N MET A 1 -66.80 -1.71 19.52
CA MET A 1 -67.01 -0.61 18.55
C MET A 1 -66.02 0.52 18.76
N GLU A 2 -65.75 0.99 20.00
CA GLU A 2 -64.65 1.96 20.25
C GLU A 2 -63.24 1.35 20.11
N GLU A 3 -63.04 0.07 20.47
CA GLU A 3 -61.74 -0.61 20.31
C GLU A 3 -61.32 -0.78 18.83
N ASP A 4 -62.27 -1.08 17.92
CA ASP A 4 -61.97 -1.23 16.48
C ASP A 4 -61.59 0.11 15.81
N LEU A 5 -62.15 1.23 16.29
CA LEU A 5 -61.82 2.58 15.81
C LEU A 5 -60.44 3.05 16.29
N LEU A 6 -60.09 2.77 17.55
CA LEU A 6 -58.75 3.04 18.08
C LEU A 6 -57.67 2.18 17.42
N GLN A 7 -58.01 0.95 17.03
CA GLN A 7 -57.09 0.06 16.33
C GLN A 7 -56.78 0.54 14.91
N ASP A 8 -57.76 1.14 14.22
CA ASP A 8 -57.57 1.74 12.89
C ASP A 8 -56.72 3.03 12.94
N GLU A 9 -56.94 3.89 13.94
CA GLU A 9 -56.10 5.08 14.17
C GLU A 9 -54.66 4.73 14.55
N THR A 10 -54.47 3.72 15.41
CA THR A 10 -53.14 3.24 15.82
C THR A 10 -52.39 2.64 14.63
N LEU A 11 -53.05 1.79 13.83
CA LEU A 11 -52.48 1.19 12.62
C LEU A 11 -52.16 2.24 11.55
N TYR A 12 -53.00 3.27 11.41
CA TYR A 12 -52.75 4.40 10.51
C TYR A 12 -51.52 5.20 10.94
N PHE A 13 -51.40 5.51 12.24
CA PHE A 13 -50.24 6.18 12.82
C PHE A 13 -48.96 5.37 12.62
N GLU A 14 -48.99 4.06 12.91
CA GLU A 14 -47.86 3.16 12.71
C GLU A 14 -47.43 3.08 11.24
N ARG A 15 -48.37 2.95 10.31
CA ARG A 15 -48.08 2.92 8.87
C ARG A 15 -47.43 4.21 8.39
N ASN A 16 -47.94 5.36 8.83
CA ASN A 16 -47.36 6.66 8.50
C ASN A 16 -45.97 6.83 9.11
N ARG A 17 -45.78 6.40 10.36
CA ARG A 17 -44.47 6.46 11.01
C ARG A 17 -43.44 5.56 10.33
N ILE A 18 -43.83 4.35 9.95
CA ILE A 18 -42.97 3.42 9.19
C ILE A 18 -42.62 4.00 7.83
N LYS A 19 -43.58 4.60 7.13
CA LYS A 19 -43.35 5.24 5.83
C LYS A 19 -42.35 6.39 5.98
N GLN A 20 -42.57 7.28 6.95
CA GLN A 20 -41.68 8.40 7.23
C GLN A 20 -40.24 7.93 7.53
N LEU A 21 -40.06 6.93 8.39
CA LEU A 21 -38.74 6.39 8.72
C LEU A 21 -38.06 5.74 7.51
N LYS A 22 -38.82 5.12 6.60
CA LYS A 22 -38.30 4.57 5.35
C LYS A 22 -37.85 5.68 4.39
N ASP A 23 -38.63 6.75 4.29
CA ASP A 23 -38.31 7.91 3.46
C ASP A 23 -37.05 8.62 3.98
N GLU A 24 -36.97 8.90 5.29
CA GLU A 24 -35.78 9.49 5.94
C GLU A 24 -34.52 8.63 5.67
N ARG A 25 -34.63 7.31 5.83
CA ARG A 25 -33.52 6.38 5.58
C ARG A 25 -33.08 6.39 4.11
N ARG A 26 -34.04 6.45 3.17
CA ARG A 26 -33.76 6.55 1.74
C ARG A 26 -33.00 7.85 1.44
N ASP A 27 -33.42 8.96 2.03
CA ASP A 27 -32.81 10.27 1.77
C ASP A 27 -31.38 10.35 2.30
N ILE A 28 -31.13 9.79 3.49
CA ILE A 28 -29.78 9.62 4.05
C ILE A 28 -28.90 8.77 3.11
N GLN A 29 -29.44 7.66 2.61
CA GLN A 29 -28.71 6.78 1.71
C GLN A 29 -28.43 7.45 0.36
N LYS A 30 -29.40 8.16 -0.22
CA LYS A 30 -29.23 8.98 -1.44
C LYS A 30 -28.09 9.96 -1.25
N LYS A 31 -28.10 10.72 -0.16
CA LYS A 31 -27.08 11.72 0.17
C LYS A 31 -25.69 11.10 0.31
N THR A 32 -25.58 10.01 1.05
CA THR A 32 -24.33 9.28 1.26
C THR A 32 -23.77 8.74 -0.06
N PHE A 33 -24.61 8.09 -0.86
CA PHE A 33 -24.19 7.52 -2.15
C PHE A 33 -23.85 8.60 -3.19
N THR A 34 -24.55 9.73 -3.17
CA THR A 34 -24.22 10.90 -4.00
C THR A 34 -22.82 11.42 -3.67
N LYS A 35 -22.55 11.70 -2.38
CA LYS A 35 -21.23 12.14 -1.91
C LYS A 35 -20.16 11.11 -2.27
N TRP A 36 -20.45 9.82 -2.11
CA TRP A 36 -19.53 8.74 -2.48
C TRP A 36 -19.19 8.73 -3.97
N CYS A 37 -20.18 8.78 -4.87
CA CYS A 37 -19.96 8.90 -6.32
C CYS A 37 -19.08 10.12 -6.65
N ASN A 38 -19.32 11.26 -5.99
CA ASN A 38 -18.57 12.50 -6.21
C ASN A 38 -17.10 12.42 -5.75
N THR A 39 -16.74 11.51 -4.85
CA THR A 39 -15.31 11.26 -4.52
C THR A 39 -14.50 10.76 -5.72
N TYR A 40 -15.15 10.16 -6.71
CA TYR A 40 -14.53 9.68 -7.95
C TYR A 40 -14.77 10.64 -9.12
N LEU A 41 -16.01 11.11 -9.30
CA LEU A 41 -16.41 11.94 -10.44
C LEU A 41 -15.78 13.34 -10.43
N SER A 42 -15.51 13.91 -9.25
CA SER A 42 -14.85 15.22 -9.12
C SER A 42 -13.50 15.27 -9.84
N ARG A 43 -12.75 14.15 -9.87
CA ARG A 43 -11.48 14.00 -10.59
C ARG A 43 -11.63 14.16 -12.10
N ALA A 44 -12.82 13.85 -12.64
CA ALA A 44 -13.17 14.03 -14.04
C ALA A 44 -13.94 15.34 -14.30
N ARG A 45 -14.01 16.25 -13.32
CA ARG A 45 -14.80 17.50 -13.38
C ARG A 45 -16.29 17.24 -13.64
N MET A 46 -16.80 16.16 -13.09
CA MET A 46 -18.22 15.79 -13.12
C MET A 46 -18.72 15.70 -11.69
N GLU A 47 -19.99 16.04 -11.47
CA GLU A 47 -20.61 16.01 -10.15
C GLU A 47 -22.08 15.62 -10.29
N VAL A 48 -22.52 14.70 -9.45
CA VAL A 48 -23.92 14.31 -9.29
C VAL A 48 -24.54 15.24 -8.24
N GLN A 49 -25.60 15.95 -8.62
CA GLN A 49 -26.41 16.77 -7.73
C GLN A 49 -27.65 16.00 -7.26
N ASP A 50 -28.34 15.35 -8.20
CA ASP A 50 -29.44 14.45 -7.90
C ASP A 50 -29.16 13.06 -8.48
N LEU A 51 -28.83 12.11 -7.59
CA LEU A 51 -28.55 10.73 -7.94
C LEU A 51 -29.63 10.06 -8.79
N PHE A 52 -30.90 10.42 -8.61
CA PHE A 52 -32.01 9.77 -9.31
C PHE A 52 -32.24 10.34 -10.71
N ALA A 53 -31.82 11.58 -10.97
CA ALA A 53 -31.97 12.23 -12.26
C ALA A 53 -30.69 12.15 -13.10
N ASP A 54 -29.53 12.42 -12.48
CA ASP A 54 -28.27 12.63 -13.19
C ASP A 54 -27.66 11.34 -13.75
N LEU A 55 -28.08 10.18 -13.26
CA LEU A 55 -27.68 8.88 -13.80
C LEU A 55 -28.53 8.45 -15.01
N GLY A 56 -29.65 9.13 -15.27
CA GLY A 56 -30.65 8.69 -16.25
C GLY A 56 -30.23 8.77 -17.72
N ASP A 57 -29.12 9.44 -18.05
CA ASP A 57 -28.53 9.43 -19.40
C ASP A 57 -27.41 8.40 -19.60
N GLY A 58 -26.99 7.74 -18.51
CA GLY A 58 -25.90 6.76 -18.47
C GLY A 58 -24.49 7.32 -18.62
N ILE A 59 -24.31 8.62 -18.89
CA ILE A 59 -22.98 9.20 -19.15
C ILE A 59 -22.17 9.27 -17.85
N MET A 60 -22.77 9.80 -16.79
CA MET A 60 -22.13 9.84 -15.47
C MET A 60 -21.85 8.45 -14.93
N LEU A 61 -22.79 7.50 -15.12
CA LEU A 61 -22.62 6.11 -14.68
C LEU A 61 -21.47 5.42 -15.40
N LEU A 62 -21.36 5.57 -16.73
CA LEU A 62 -20.22 5.03 -17.50
C LEU A 62 -18.89 5.61 -17.01
N LYS A 63 -18.81 6.94 -16.86
CA LYS A 63 -17.57 7.57 -16.43
C LYS A 63 -17.20 7.18 -14.99
N PHE A 64 -18.20 7.06 -14.13
CA PHE A 64 -18.03 6.60 -12.76
C PHE A 64 -17.43 5.18 -12.72
N LEU A 65 -18.00 4.25 -13.51
CA LEU A 65 -17.51 2.88 -13.61
C LEU A 65 -16.11 2.78 -14.20
N GLU A 66 -15.78 3.62 -15.19
CA GLU A 66 -14.43 3.71 -15.74
C GLU A 66 -13.40 4.14 -14.68
N ILE A 67 -13.72 5.14 -13.85
CA ILE A 67 -12.79 5.65 -12.82
C ILE A 67 -12.62 4.62 -11.70
N ILE A 68 -13.70 4.01 -11.20
CA ILE A 68 -13.61 3.08 -10.07
C ILE A 68 -12.96 1.75 -10.44
N SER A 69 -13.15 1.29 -11.68
CA SER A 69 -12.55 0.04 -12.16
C SER A 69 -11.15 0.22 -12.74
N GLY A 70 -10.80 1.42 -13.20
CA GLY A 70 -9.56 1.67 -13.95
C GLY A 70 -9.58 1.17 -15.40
N GLU A 71 -10.74 0.72 -15.90
CA GLU A 71 -10.90 0.16 -17.25
C GLU A 71 -11.73 1.10 -18.15
N SER A 72 -11.35 1.21 -19.43
CA SER A 72 -12.08 2.04 -20.39
C SER A 72 -13.36 1.36 -20.88
N LEU A 73 -14.51 2.00 -20.66
CA LEU A 73 -15.82 1.52 -21.13
C LEU A 73 -16.21 2.08 -22.52
N GLY A 74 -15.28 2.77 -23.19
CA GLY A 74 -15.51 3.38 -24.49
C GLY A 74 -16.27 4.72 -24.42
N LYS A 75 -16.51 5.32 -25.58
CA LYS A 75 -17.14 6.65 -25.65
C LYS A 75 -18.66 6.54 -25.47
N PRO A 76 -19.27 7.35 -24.59
CA PRO A 76 -20.72 7.38 -24.45
C PRO A 76 -21.39 8.00 -25.68
N ASN A 77 -22.60 7.53 -26.00
CA ASN A 77 -23.45 8.17 -26.99
C ASN A 77 -23.96 9.50 -26.44
N ARG A 78 -23.68 10.59 -27.16
CA ARG A 78 -24.05 11.96 -26.75
C ARG A 78 -25.41 12.42 -27.28
N GLY A 79 -26.15 11.52 -27.91
CA GLY A 79 -27.45 11.86 -28.47
C GLY A 79 -28.52 12.01 -27.38
N ARG A 80 -29.55 12.81 -27.68
CA ARG A 80 -30.57 13.20 -26.70
C ARG A 80 -31.77 12.24 -26.63
N MET A 81 -31.87 11.29 -27.57
CA MET A 81 -33.01 10.37 -27.65
C MET A 81 -32.96 9.35 -26.52
N ARG A 82 -34.14 8.97 -25.99
CA ARG A 82 -34.25 7.96 -24.92
C ARG A 82 -33.52 6.66 -25.25
N VAL A 83 -33.62 6.18 -26.49
CA VAL A 83 -32.93 4.95 -26.95
C VAL A 83 -31.41 5.03 -26.76
N GLN A 84 -30.80 6.20 -26.98
CA GLN A 84 -29.36 6.40 -26.83
C GLN A 84 -28.93 6.45 -25.35
N LYS A 85 -29.77 7.04 -24.49
CA LYS A 85 -29.59 7.01 -23.03
C LYS A 85 -29.64 5.57 -22.50
N ILE A 86 -30.65 4.81 -22.92
CA ILE A 86 -30.78 3.38 -22.57
C ILE A 86 -29.57 2.59 -23.06
N GLU A 87 -29.05 2.87 -24.26
CA GLU A 87 -27.84 2.21 -24.77
C GLU A 87 -26.62 2.48 -23.88
N ASN A 88 -26.42 3.73 -23.41
CA ASN A 88 -25.34 4.05 -22.47
C ASN A 88 -25.48 3.29 -21.16
N ILE A 89 -26.69 3.25 -20.59
CA ILE A 89 -26.95 2.52 -19.34
C ILE A 89 -26.74 1.01 -19.54
N ASN A 90 -27.22 0.45 -20.66
CA ASN A 90 -26.99 -0.96 -20.98
C ASN A 90 -25.51 -1.31 -21.06
N LYS A 91 -24.66 -0.43 -21.63
CA LYS A 91 -23.20 -0.61 -21.60
C LYS A 91 -22.66 -0.68 -20.18
N SER A 92 -23.12 0.19 -19.28
CA SER A 92 -22.76 0.13 -17.85
C SER A 92 -23.19 -1.18 -17.19
N LEU A 93 -24.43 -1.63 -17.42
CA LEU A 93 -24.95 -2.86 -16.83
C LEU A 93 -24.26 -4.11 -17.39
N GLU A 94 -23.94 -4.13 -18.68
CA GLU A 94 -23.19 -5.21 -19.31
C GLU A 94 -21.77 -5.32 -18.75
N PHE A 95 -21.09 -4.19 -18.55
CA PHE A 95 -19.79 -4.17 -17.87
C PHE A 95 -19.87 -4.79 -16.46
N LEU A 96 -20.89 -4.43 -15.67
CA LEU A 96 -21.09 -5.02 -14.34
C LEU A 96 -21.35 -6.53 -14.42
N LYS A 97 -22.14 -7.00 -15.40
CA LYS A 97 -22.35 -8.44 -15.65
C LYS A 97 -21.05 -9.16 -16.01
N GLN A 98 -20.18 -8.55 -16.83
CA GLN A 98 -18.87 -9.10 -17.17
C GLN A 98 -17.97 -9.25 -15.94
N LYS A 99 -18.10 -8.34 -14.95
CA LYS A 99 -17.44 -8.43 -13.63
C LYS A 99 -18.07 -9.47 -12.69
N LYS A 100 -18.99 -10.31 -13.19
CA LYS A 100 -19.75 -11.35 -12.49
C LYS A 100 -20.62 -10.82 -11.36
N ILE A 101 -21.11 -9.58 -11.49
CA ILE A 101 -22.04 -8.98 -10.54
C ILE A 101 -23.46 -9.39 -10.93
N GLN A 102 -24.21 -9.91 -9.96
CA GLN A 102 -25.61 -10.26 -10.15
C GLN A 102 -26.48 -8.99 -10.03
N LEU A 103 -27.12 -8.63 -11.14
CA LEU A 103 -28.05 -7.50 -11.23
C LEU A 103 -29.48 -8.03 -11.42
N GLU A 104 -29.98 -8.73 -10.41
CA GLU A 104 -31.36 -9.24 -10.44
C GLU A 104 -32.34 -8.07 -10.34
N ASN A 105 -33.29 -8.01 -11.28
CA ASN A 105 -34.38 -7.03 -11.29
C ASN A 105 -33.98 -5.56 -11.52
N ILE A 106 -32.83 -5.28 -12.14
CA ILE A 106 -32.44 -3.92 -12.54
C ILE A 106 -32.34 -3.84 -14.07
N GLY A 107 -33.29 -3.13 -14.69
CA GLY A 107 -33.28 -2.79 -16.11
C GLY A 107 -32.67 -1.42 -16.39
N ALA A 108 -32.24 -1.20 -17.63
CA ALA A 108 -31.77 0.13 -18.06
C ALA A 108 -32.90 1.16 -18.11
N GLU A 109 -34.14 0.72 -18.34
CA GLU A 109 -35.33 1.56 -18.33
C GLU A 109 -35.59 2.13 -16.93
N ASP A 110 -35.46 1.30 -15.88
CA ASP A 110 -35.64 1.72 -14.49
C ASP A 110 -34.71 2.86 -14.08
N ILE A 111 -33.45 2.79 -14.52
CA ILE A 111 -32.44 3.82 -14.25
C ILE A 111 -32.73 5.06 -15.08
N ALA A 112 -33.07 4.90 -16.35
CA ALA A 112 -33.40 6.00 -17.24
C ALA A 112 -34.64 6.78 -16.78
N ASP A 113 -35.58 6.11 -16.12
CA ASP A 113 -36.83 6.67 -15.61
C ASP A 113 -36.73 7.16 -14.16
N GLY A 114 -35.57 7.01 -13.52
CA GLY A 114 -35.31 7.56 -12.18
C GLY A 114 -35.90 6.73 -11.04
N ASN A 115 -36.01 5.41 -11.19
CA ASN A 115 -36.50 4.54 -10.11
C ASN A 115 -35.55 4.55 -8.90
N GLU A 116 -35.90 5.32 -7.88
CA GLU A 116 -35.08 5.59 -6.70
C GLU A 116 -34.57 4.31 -6.03
N HIS A 117 -35.44 3.31 -5.86
CA HIS A 117 -35.09 2.07 -5.17
C HIS A 117 -34.05 1.26 -5.95
N LEU A 118 -34.24 1.13 -7.27
CA LEU A 118 -33.35 0.36 -8.13
C LEU A 118 -32.02 1.10 -8.36
N ILE A 119 -32.03 2.43 -8.41
CA ILE A 119 -30.80 3.24 -8.49
C ILE A 119 -29.98 3.08 -7.20
N LEU A 120 -30.58 3.20 -6.02
CA LEU A 120 -29.87 2.94 -4.76
C LEU A 120 -29.36 1.50 -4.66
N GLY A 121 -30.16 0.53 -5.13
CA GLY A 121 -29.76 -0.87 -5.25
C GLY A 121 -28.53 -1.05 -6.12
N LEU A 122 -28.51 -0.44 -7.31
CA LEU A 122 -27.40 -0.47 -8.25
C LEU A 122 -26.13 0.12 -7.63
N ILE A 123 -26.21 1.33 -7.09
CA ILE A 123 -25.05 2.01 -6.50
C ILE A 123 -24.52 1.22 -5.30
N TRP A 124 -25.40 0.67 -4.46
CA TRP A 124 -24.98 -0.23 -3.38
C TRP A 124 -24.22 -1.45 -3.89
N THR A 125 -24.69 -2.10 -4.93
CA THR A 125 -24.01 -3.27 -5.52
C THR A 125 -22.63 -2.89 -6.06
N ILE A 126 -22.49 -1.69 -6.65
CA ILE A 126 -21.19 -1.17 -7.10
C ILE A 126 -20.27 -0.90 -5.90
N ILE A 127 -20.76 -0.24 -4.84
CA ILE A 127 -20.01 -0.02 -3.60
C ILE A 127 -19.52 -1.36 -3.05
N LEU A 128 -20.42 -2.32 -2.88
CA LEU A 128 -20.14 -3.64 -2.35
C LEU A 128 -19.02 -4.31 -3.14
N ARG A 129 -19.15 -4.37 -4.47
CA ARG A 129 -18.19 -5.06 -5.33
C ARG A 129 -16.82 -4.40 -5.36
N PHE A 130 -16.76 -3.08 -5.54
CA PHE A 130 -15.50 -2.38 -5.82
C PHE A 130 -14.79 -1.89 -4.57
N THR A 131 -15.51 -1.67 -3.47
CA THR A 131 -14.90 -1.18 -2.22
C THR A 131 -14.88 -2.21 -1.11
N ILE A 132 -15.94 -3.00 -0.93
CA ILE A 132 -16.06 -3.84 0.28
C ILE A 132 -15.54 -5.26 0.02
N GLU A 133 -15.85 -5.88 -1.12
CA GLU A 133 -15.50 -7.28 -1.40
C GLU A 133 -14.00 -7.58 -1.44
N ASN A 134 -13.17 -6.59 -1.77
CA ASN A 134 -11.71 -6.76 -1.82
C ASN A 134 -11.02 -6.58 -0.45
N ILE A 135 -11.79 -6.44 0.63
CA ILE A 135 -11.27 -6.31 1.98
C ILE A 135 -10.80 -7.67 2.49
N GLU A 136 -9.49 -7.89 2.47
CA GLU A 136 -8.86 -9.09 3.01
C GLU A 136 -8.32 -8.81 4.42
N ILE A 137 -8.80 -9.60 5.38
CA ILE A 137 -8.30 -9.55 6.76
C ILE A 137 -7.86 -10.96 7.12
N GLU A 138 -6.56 -11.12 7.34
CA GLU A 138 -5.98 -12.37 7.81
C GLU A 138 -6.62 -12.77 9.15
N ALA A 139 -7.52 -13.75 9.09
CA ALA A 139 -8.04 -14.41 10.27
C ALA A 139 -6.98 -15.43 10.71
N LYS A 140 -6.19 -15.09 11.73
CA LYS A 140 -5.15 -15.97 12.29
C LYS A 140 -5.67 -17.34 12.80
N GLU A 141 -6.98 -17.56 12.89
CA GLU A 141 -7.58 -18.68 13.62
C GLU A 141 -8.58 -19.53 12.81
N SER A 142 -9.00 -19.10 11.61
CA SER A 142 -9.83 -19.91 10.73
C SER A 142 -9.46 -19.55 9.30
N GLY A 143 -8.91 -20.51 8.54
CA GLY A 143 -8.54 -20.33 7.13
C GLY A 143 -9.73 -20.09 6.18
N GLU A 144 -10.90 -19.78 6.71
CA GLU A 144 -12.09 -19.45 5.94
C GLU A 144 -12.14 -17.95 5.61
N ARG A 145 -12.38 -17.63 4.34
CA ARG A 145 -12.69 -16.25 3.91
C ARG A 145 -14.04 -15.86 4.51
N LYS A 146 -14.03 -14.92 5.46
CA LYS A 146 -15.25 -14.30 5.99
C LYS A 146 -15.96 -13.50 4.91
N HIS A 147 -17.28 -13.39 4.99
CA HIS A 147 -18.03 -12.50 4.10
C HIS A 147 -17.49 -11.06 4.28
N ALA A 148 -17.36 -10.29 3.20
CA ALA A 148 -16.62 -9.01 3.20
C ALA A 148 -17.08 -8.01 4.29
N LYS A 149 -18.38 -7.98 4.57
CA LYS A 149 -18.99 -7.22 5.68
C LYS A 149 -18.47 -7.69 7.06
N GLU A 150 -18.42 -8.99 7.29
CA GLU A 150 -17.95 -9.57 8.56
C GLU A 150 -16.44 -9.36 8.72
N ALA A 151 -15.71 -9.41 7.61
CA ALA A 151 -14.31 -9.05 7.60
C ALA A 151 -14.15 -7.60 8.07
N LEU A 152 -14.82 -6.63 7.43
CA LEU A 152 -14.76 -5.22 7.84
C LEU A 152 -15.17 -5.03 9.31
N LEU A 153 -16.20 -5.74 9.79
CA LEU A 153 -16.63 -5.68 11.19
C LEU A 153 -15.53 -6.16 12.13
N LEU A 154 -14.91 -7.30 11.81
CA LEU A 154 -13.80 -7.87 12.57
C LEU A 154 -12.60 -6.92 12.61
N TRP A 155 -12.30 -6.23 11.51
CA TRP A 155 -11.25 -5.22 11.50
C TRP A 155 -11.57 -4.06 12.44
N CYS A 156 -12.80 -3.55 12.42
CA CYS A 156 -13.22 -2.50 13.33
C CYS A 156 -13.04 -2.94 14.80
N GLN A 157 -13.55 -4.12 15.13
CA GLN A 157 -13.44 -4.70 16.48
C GLN A 157 -11.99 -4.88 16.94
N ARG A 158 -11.11 -5.38 16.06
CA ARG A 158 -9.67 -5.55 16.38
C ARG A 158 -8.97 -4.21 16.60
N LYS A 159 -9.36 -3.18 15.85
CA LYS A 159 -8.75 -1.85 15.94
C LYS A 159 -9.21 -1.05 17.14
N THR A 160 -10.47 -1.22 17.55
CA THR A 160 -11.04 -0.54 18.71
C THR A 160 -11.03 -1.40 19.98
N ALA A 161 -10.35 -2.54 19.97
CA ALA A 161 -10.23 -3.40 21.15
C ALA A 161 -9.52 -2.66 22.29
N GLY A 162 -10.14 -2.63 23.48
CA GLY A 162 -9.59 -1.96 24.67
C GLY A 162 -10.02 -0.50 24.86
N TYR A 163 -10.75 0.11 23.91
CA TYR A 163 -11.29 1.45 24.10
C TYR A 163 -12.52 1.44 25.01
N PRO A 164 -12.59 2.33 26.03
CA PRO A 164 -13.73 2.36 26.94
C PRO A 164 -14.98 2.84 26.21
N ASN A 165 -16.13 2.24 26.55
CA ASN A 165 -17.44 2.56 25.97
C ASN A 165 -17.55 2.37 24.44
N VAL A 166 -16.62 1.63 23.83
CA VAL A 166 -16.66 1.28 22.41
C VAL A 166 -16.85 -0.22 22.25
N ARG A 167 -18.03 -0.59 21.74
CA ARG A 167 -18.34 -1.96 21.36
C ARG A 167 -19.03 -1.95 20.00
N ILE A 168 -18.38 -2.58 19.02
CA ILE A 168 -18.84 -2.59 17.62
C ILE A 168 -19.41 -3.97 17.31
N ASP A 169 -20.73 -4.11 17.39
CA ASP A 169 -21.44 -5.35 17.08
C ASP A 169 -22.18 -5.30 15.73
N ASN A 170 -22.38 -4.08 15.17
CA ASN A 170 -23.10 -3.86 13.92
C ASN A 170 -22.61 -2.58 13.20
N PHE A 171 -23.10 -2.35 11.98
CA PHE A 171 -22.88 -1.10 11.24
C PHE A 171 -24.06 -0.13 11.33
N SER A 172 -24.72 -0.05 12.47
CA SER A 172 -25.84 0.87 12.69
C SER A 172 -25.71 1.51 14.08
N SER A 173 -26.45 1.03 15.07
CA SER A 173 -26.47 1.60 16.43
C SER A 173 -25.12 1.66 17.13
N SER A 174 -24.17 0.76 16.82
CA SER A 174 -22.82 0.76 17.43
C SER A 174 -22.01 2.02 17.11
N TRP A 175 -22.38 2.74 16.05
CA TRP A 175 -21.66 3.92 15.55
C TRP A 175 -22.33 5.25 15.97
N ARG A 176 -23.54 5.17 16.51
CA ARG A 176 -24.39 6.32 16.85
C ARG A 176 -23.72 7.31 17.80
N SER A 177 -22.93 6.83 18.76
CA SER A 177 -22.30 7.69 19.77
C SER A 177 -21.11 8.50 19.25
N GLY A 178 -20.63 8.23 18.02
CA GLY A 178 -19.40 8.81 17.46
C GLY A 178 -18.11 8.22 18.02
N LEU A 179 -18.14 7.56 19.19
CA LEU A 179 -16.94 7.02 19.84
C LEU A 179 -16.24 5.95 19.00
N ALA A 180 -16.99 5.15 18.24
CA ALA A 180 -16.40 4.14 17.34
C ALA A 180 -15.54 4.78 16.23
N PHE A 181 -15.99 5.90 15.65
CA PHE A 181 -15.21 6.64 14.65
C PHE A 181 -13.97 7.27 15.30
N CYS A 182 -14.13 7.92 16.46
CA CYS A 182 -13.01 8.50 17.20
C CYS A 182 -11.95 7.44 17.57
N ALA A 183 -12.38 6.27 18.06
CA ALA A 183 -11.49 5.18 18.44
C ALA A 183 -10.73 4.61 17.25
N LEU A 184 -11.39 4.47 16.09
CA LEU A 184 -10.71 4.02 14.87
C LEU A 184 -9.61 4.99 14.44
N ILE A 185 -9.89 6.29 14.43
CA ILE A 185 -8.89 7.31 14.11
C ILE A 185 -7.74 7.27 15.13
N HIS A 186 -8.05 7.31 16.43
CA HIS A 186 -7.04 7.29 17.50
C HIS A 186 -6.18 6.01 17.50
N SER A 187 -6.75 4.86 17.12
CA SER A 187 -6.00 3.59 17.03
C SER A 187 -4.92 3.57 15.95
N HIS A 188 -5.05 4.43 14.94
CA HIS A 188 -4.09 4.59 13.85
C HIS A 188 -3.19 5.82 14.06
N HIS A 189 -3.78 6.92 14.53
CA HIS A 189 -3.14 8.23 14.69
C HIS A 189 -3.54 8.83 16.06
N PRO A 190 -2.89 8.41 17.16
CA PRO A 190 -3.26 8.84 18.52
C PRO A 190 -3.18 10.36 18.74
N GLU A 191 -2.33 11.04 17.98
CA GLU A 191 -2.11 12.48 18.07
C GLU A 191 -3.27 13.33 17.52
N LEU A 192 -4.19 12.75 16.75
CA LEU A 192 -5.27 13.49 16.09
C LEU A 192 -6.51 13.70 16.97
N ILE A 193 -6.75 12.83 17.95
CA ILE A 193 -7.95 12.88 18.81
C ILE A 193 -7.56 12.59 20.25
N ASN A 194 -7.87 13.50 21.18
CA ASN A 194 -7.79 13.19 22.60
C ASN A 194 -8.99 12.33 23.02
N PHE A 195 -8.85 11.00 22.99
CA PHE A 195 -9.96 10.07 23.25
C PHE A 195 -10.48 10.14 24.70
N ASP A 196 -9.57 10.26 25.68
CA ASP A 196 -9.94 10.29 27.11
C ASP A 196 -10.73 11.54 27.50
N GLY A 197 -10.64 12.61 26.69
CA GLY A 197 -11.39 13.84 26.87
C GLY A 197 -12.79 13.85 26.23
N LEU A 198 -13.20 12.77 25.53
CA LEU A 198 -14.48 12.74 24.82
C LEU A 198 -15.66 12.59 25.78
N ASN A 199 -16.72 13.36 25.53
CA ASN A 199 -17.95 13.28 26.30
C ASN A 199 -18.87 12.19 25.72
N THR A 200 -19.16 11.15 26.50
CA THR A 200 -20.06 10.06 26.08
C THR A 200 -21.52 10.49 25.92
N GLN A 201 -21.91 11.62 26.51
CA GLN A 201 -23.27 12.17 26.46
C GLN A 201 -23.48 13.16 25.31
N ASP A 202 -22.46 13.45 24.50
CA ASP A 202 -22.56 14.35 23.35
C ASP A 202 -22.16 13.68 22.03
N PRO A 203 -23.03 12.80 21.48
CA PRO A 203 -22.76 12.09 20.22
C PRO A 203 -22.52 13.01 19.03
N LEU A 204 -23.23 14.13 18.95
CA LEU A 204 -23.14 15.04 17.81
C LEU A 204 -21.76 15.69 17.74
N SER A 205 -21.23 16.13 18.87
CA SER A 205 -19.88 16.70 18.94
C SER A 205 -18.82 15.64 18.60
N ASN A 206 -18.94 14.42 19.14
CA ASN A 206 -18.02 13.33 18.84
C ASN A 206 -18.01 12.96 17.35
N LEU A 207 -19.19 12.85 16.74
CA LEU A 207 -19.34 12.54 15.30
C LEU A 207 -18.71 13.64 14.44
N ASN A 208 -19.06 14.92 14.70
CA ASN A 208 -18.49 16.03 13.94
C ASN A 208 -16.97 16.12 14.10
N MET A 209 -16.44 15.91 15.31
CA MET A 209 -15.00 15.85 15.56
C MET A 209 -14.34 14.78 14.69
N ALA A 210 -14.87 13.56 14.71
CA ALA A 210 -14.32 12.46 13.92
C ALA A 210 -14.37 12.75 12.42
N PHE A 211 -15.48 13.29 11.91
CA PHE A 211 -15.66 13.59 10.50
C PHE A 211 -14.75 14.74 10.03
N ASP A 212 -14.61 15.79 10.84
CA ASP A 212 -13.73 16.93 10.54
C ASP A 212 -12.25 16.53 10.55
N VAL A 213 -11.84 15.69 11.50
CA VAL A 213 -10.48 15.14 11.53
C VAL A 213 -10.23 14.24 10.32
N ALA A 214 -11.18 13.36 9.99
CA ALA A 214 -11.07 12.46 8.84
C ALA A 214 -10.90 13.23 7.52
N GLU A 215 -11.70 14.29 7.30
CA GLU A 215 -11.61 15.10 6.09
C GLU A 215 -10.33 15.95 6.05
N ARG A 216 -10.00 16.67 7.12
CA ARG A 216 -8.89 17.64 7.10
C ARG A 216 -7.51 17.02 7.27
N LYS A 217 -7.41 15.88 7.94
CA LYS A 217 -6.13 15.27 8.31
C LYS A 217 -5.85 13.95 7.58
N LEU A 218 -6.88 13.21 7.21
CA LEU A 218 -6.75 11.89 6.58
C LEU A 218 -7.21 11.87 5.12
N ASP A 219 -7.67 13.00 4.57
CA ASP A 219 -8.22 13.13 3.21
C ASP A 219 -9.37 12.13 2.93
N ILE A 220 -10.15 11.80 3.97
CA ILE A 220 -11.32 10.94 3.88
C ILE A 220 -12.55 11.83 3.69
N ALA A 221 -13.13 11.83 2.49
CA ALA A 221 -14.30 12.63 2.15
C ALA A 221 -15.47 12.41 3.12
N ARG A 222 -16.05 13.49 3.66
CA ARG A 222 -17.15 13.44 4.61
C ARG A 222 -18.46 12.98 3.96
N LEU A 223 -18.75 11.68 4.04
CA LEU A 223 -19.97 11.11 3.43
C LEU A 223 -21.22 11.26 4.30
N LEU A 224 -21.07 11.28 5.62
CA LEU A 224 -22.15 11.30 6.58
C LEU A 224 -22.22 12.64 7.30
N ASP A 225 -23.42 13.01 7.73
CA ASP A 225 -23.62 14.11 8.66
C ASP A 225 -24.00 13.58 10.04
N ALA A 226 -23.58 14.28 11.10
CA ALA A 226 -23.73 13.79 12.47
C ALA A 226 -25.21 13.56 12.85
N GLU A 227 -26.12 14.39 12.34
CA GLU A 227 -27.56 14.29 12.54
C GLU A 227 -28.15 13.02 11.91
N ASP A 228 -27.64 12.62 10.73
CA ASP A 228 -28.07 11.42 10.00
C ASP A 228 -27.62 10.12 10.71
N VAL A 229 -26.59 10.22 11.56
CA VAL A 229 -26.03 9.09 12.34
C VAL A 229 -26.57 9.08 13.78
N ASN A 230 -26.85 10.22 14.39
CA ASN A 230 -27.40 10.30 15.75
C ASN A 230 -28.93 10.05 15.79
N VAL A 231 -29.37 8.99 15.13
CA VAL A 231 -30.76 8.51 15.13
C VAL A 231 -30.85 7.13 15.78
N SER A 232 -32.07 6.66 16.08
CA SER A 232 -32.26 5.37 16.76
C SER A 232 -31.73 4.17 15.97
N CYS A 233 -31.85 4.21 14.64
CA CYS A 233 -31.41 3.14 13.74
C CYS A 233 -30.77 3.76 12.48
N PRO A 234 -29.47 4.08 12.54
CA PRO A 234 -28.75 4.63 11.39
C PRO A 234 -28.74 3.68 10.20
N ASP A 235 -28.70 4.21 8.97
CA ASP A 235 -28.68 3.38 7.76
C ASP A 235 -27.39 2.56 7.67
N GLU A 236 -27.55 1.24 7.72
CA GLU A 236 -26.41 0.32 7.73
C GLU A 236 -25.51 0.45 6.51
N LYS A 237 -26.10 0.57 5.32
CA LYS A 237 -25.33 0.67 4.06
C LYS A 237 -24.48 1.94 4.06
N SER A 238 -25.06 3.06 4.48
CA SER A 238 -24.37 4.35 4.58
C SER A 238 -23.18 4.31 5.55
N ILE A 239 -23.35 3.68 6.72
CA ILE A 239 -22.25 3.48 7.68
C ILE A 239 -21.15 2.59 7.08
N ILE A 240 -21.51 1.44 6.48
CA ILE A 240 -20.53 0.54 5.85
C ILE A 240 -19.74 1.27 4.76
N THR A 241 -20.41 2.04 3.90
CA THR A 241 -19.76 2.81 2.83
C THR A 241 -18.75 3.81 3.39
N TYR A 242 -19.06 4.47 4.49
CA TYR A 242 -18.13 5.43 5.08
C TYR A 242 -16.97 4.74 5.80
N VAL A 243 -17.24 3.69 6.57
CA VAL A 243 -16.22 2.91 7.29
C VAL A 243 -15.26 2.21 6.33
N SER A 244 -15.72 1.78 5.15
CA SER A 244 -14.84 1.19 4.14
C SER A 244 -13.80 2.20 3.63
N LEU A 245 -14.12 3.51 3.58
CA LEU A 245 -13.13 4.53 3.24
C LEU A 245 -12.00 4.62 4.29
N PHE A 246 -12.33 4.53 5.58
CA PHE A 246 -11.32 4.47 6.65
C PHE A 246 -10.43 3.24 6.49
N TYR A 247 -11.02 2.07 6.23
CA TYR A 247 -10.24 0.86 5.99
C TYR A 247 -9.25 1.05 4.84
N HIS A 248 -9.71 1.54 3.69
CA HIS A 248 -8.85 1.72 2.51
C HIS A 248 -7.75 2.76 2.73
N CYS A 249 -8.07 3.87 3.40
CA CYS A 249 -7.07 4.89 3.74
C CYS A 249 -5.92 4.28 4.57
N PHE A 250 -6.27 3.60 5.67
CA PHE A 250 -5.26 3.01 6.55
C PHE A 250 -4.57 1.76 5.98
N ALA A 251 -5.26 0.98 5.14
CA ALA A 251 -4.66 -0.15 4.45
C ALA A 251 -3.63 0.33 3.40
N LYS A 252 -3.94 1.40 2.67
CA LYS A 252 -3.04 2.04 1.72
C LYS A 252 -1.79 2.56 2.43
N GLU A 253 -1.96 3.31 3.52
CA GLU A 253 -0.84 3.83 4.33
C GLU A 253 0.09 2.70 4.82
N LYS A 254 -0.49 1.62 5.36
CA LYS A 254 0.29 0.45 5.78
C LYS A 254 1.06 -0.18 4.62
N SER A 255 0.44 -0.32 3.44
CA SER A 255 1.08 -0.86 2.25
C SER A 255 2.26 0.00 1.80
N GLU A 256 2.07 1.33 1.74
CA GLU A 256 3.12 2.30 1.40
C GLU A 256 4.30 2.23 2.37
N LEU A 257 4.06 2.17 3.69
CA LEU A 257 5.13 1.97 4.68
C LEU A 257 5.89 0.65 4.48
N THR A 258 5.18 -0.45 4.18
CA THR A 258 5.87 -1.73 3.92
C THR A 258 6.68 -1.69 2.63
N GLY A 259 6.21 -1.01 1.59
CA GLY A 259 6.96 -0.75 0.37
C GLY A 259 8.23 0.05 0.65
N ALA A 260 8.12 1.16 1.39
CA ALA A 260 9.24 1.99 1.79
C ALA A 260 10.30 1.20 2.59
N ARG A 261 9.87 0.35 3.54
CA ARG A 261 10.79 -0.53 4.30
C ARG A 261 11.52 -1.54 3.41
N ARG A 262 10.85 -2.10 2.41
CA ARG A 262 11.49 -3.00 1.44
C ARG A 262 12.53 -2.27 0.60
N VAL A 263 12.22 -1.07 0.12
CA VAL A 263 13.17 -0.22 -0.62
C VAL A 263 14.37 0.15 0.26
N ALA A 264 14.12 0.59 1.51
CA ALA A 264 15.19 0.93 2.45
C ALA A 264 16.12 -0.26 2.73
N LYS A 265 15.59 -1.48 2.79
CA LYS A 265 16.40 -2.70 2.94
C LYS A 265 17.33 -2.90 1.73
N VAL A 266 16.80 -2.80 0.50
CA VAL A 266 17.59 -2.93 -0.73
C VAL A 266 18.66 -1.84 -0.81
N VAL A 267 18.31 -0.59 -0.49
CA VAL A 267 19.28 0.52 -0.46
C VAL A 267 20.38 0.25 0.58
N GLY A 268 20.02 -0.27 1.76
CA GLY A 268 21.00 -0.66 2.78
C GLY A 268 21.96 -1.76 2.30
N GLU A 269 21.45 -2.76 1.58
CA GLU A 269 22.28 -3.81 0.95
C GLU A 269 23.21 -3.22 -0.13
N LEU A 270 22.74 -2.27 -0.95
CA LEU A 270 23.57 -1.60 -1.96
C LEU A 270 24.70 -0.77 -1.32
N VAL A 271 24.42 -0.03 -0.25
CA VAL A 271 25.44 0.75 0.47
C VAL A 271 26.53 -0.15 1.07
N GLN A 272 26.15 -1.33 1.57
CA GLN A 272 27.11 -2.31 2.07
C GLN A 272 27.99 -2.87 0.95
N LEU A 273 27.42 -3.09 -0.23
CA LEU A 273 28.20 -3.55 -1.40
C LEU A 273 29.19 -2.49 -1.88
N ASP A 274 28.78 -1.22 -1.90
CA ASP A 274 29.64 -0.10 -2.30
C ASP A 274 30.86 0.01 -1.37
N SER A 275 30.62 -0.03 -0.05
CA SER A 275 31.70 -0.06 0.95
C SER A 275 32.63 -1.26 0.77
N LEU A 276 32.10 -2.44 0.47
CA LEU A 276 32.91 -3.64 0.26
C LEU A 276 33.74 -3.55 -1.03
N GLN A 277 33.21 -2.89 -2.06
CA GLN A 277 33.95 -2.62 -3.29
C GLN A 277 35.09 -1.64 -3.04
N GLU A 278 34.86 -0.56 -2.29
CA GLU A 278 35.91 0.39 -1.90
C GLU A 278 37.03 -0.29 -1.10
N ASP A 279 36.66 -1.09 -0.09
CA ASP A 279 37.62 -1.87 0.72
C ASP A 279 38.44 -2.83 -0.16
N TYR A 280 37.80 -3.49 -1.12
CA TYR A 280 38.48 -4.37 -2.06
C TYR A 280 39.46 -3.63 -2.97
N GLU A 281 39.03 -2.52 -3.56
CA GLU A 281 39.87 -1.70 -4.43
C GLU A 281 41.10 -1.19 -3.68
N GLN A 282 40.93 -0.76 -2.43
CA GLN A 282 42.01 -0.31 -1.57
C GLN A 282 42.99 -1.45 -1.23
N LEU A 283 42.49 -2.59 -0.75
CA LEU A 283 43.32 -3.75 -0.42
C LEU A 283 44.11 -4.25 -1.64
N ALA A 284 43.46 -4.29 -2.81
CA ALA A 284 44.11 -4.71 -4.04
C ALA A 284 45.18 -3.70 -4.49
N ALA A 285 44.92 -2.40 -4.38
CA ALA A 285 45.87 -1.35 -4.71
C ALA A 285 47.12 -1.40 -3.80
N ASP A 286 46.92 -1.56 -2.49
CA ASP A 286 48.00 -1.66 -1.51
C ASP A 286 48.86 -2.90 -1.74
N LEU A 287 48.23 -4.04 -2.02
CA LEU A 287 48.95 -5.28 -2.32
C LEU A 287 49.75 -5.17 -3.62
N LEU A 288 49.18 -4.58 -4.68
CA LEU A 288 49.87 -4.35 -5.94
C LEU A 288 51.07 -3.42 -5.78
N CYS A 289 50.90 -2.32 -5.03
CA CYS A 289 51.98 -1.39 -4.71
C CYS A 289 53.14 -2.10 -4.00
N TRP A 290 52.83 -2.92 -2.99
CA TRP A 290 53.82 -3.71 -2.26
C TRP A 290 54.56 -4.70 -3.16
N ILE A 291 53.85 -5.41 -4.05
CA ILE A 291 54.47 -6.35 -5.01
C ILE A 291 55.44 -5.60 -5.91
N HIS A 292 55.02 -4.48 -6.52
CA HIS A 292 55.87 -3.70 -7.42
C HIS A 292 57.11 -3.17 -6.70
N GLN A 293 56.97 -2.69 -5.47
CA GLN A 293 58.11 -2.25 -4.66
C GLN A 293 59.08 -3.42 -4.39
N LYS A 294 58.57 -4.58 -3.96
CA LYS A 294 59.41 -5.74 -3.64
C LYS A 294 60.09 -6.35 -4.86
N ILE A 295 59.44 -6.34 -6.03
CA ILE A 295 60.09 -6.74 -7.29
C ILE A 295 61.28 -5.82 -7.57
N ASN A 296 61.13 -4.50 -7.43
CA ASN A 296 62.23 -3.55 -7.64
C ASN A 296 63.37 -3.74 -6.64
N GLU A 297 63.06 -3.94 -5.34
CA GLU A 297 64.07 -4.21 -4.30
C GLU A 297 64.84 -5.52 -4.57
N LEU A 298 64.15 -6.59 -4.96
CA LEU A 298 64.76 -7.90 -5.22
C LEU A 298 65.45 -8.00 -6.59
N ALA A 299 65.13 -7.11 -7.52
CA ALA A 299 65.78 -7.04 -8.83
C ALA A 299 67.16 -6.38 -8.77
N ASP A 300 67.52 -5.71 -7.67
CA ASP A 300 68.86 -5.13 -7.51
C ASP A 300 69.95 -6.22 -7.46
N ARG A 301 70.91 -6.10 -8.38
CA ARG A 301 72.04 -7.04 -8.53
C ARG A 301 73.35 -6.48 -7.96
N HIS A 302 73.31 -5.37 -7.22
CA HIS A 302 74.49 -4.81 -6.56
C HIS A 302 74.75 -5.51 -5.22
N PHE A 303 75.67 -6.48 -5.23
CA PHE A 303 76.04 -7.21 -4.04
C PHE A 303 77.22 -6.56 -3.31
N PRO A 304 77.17 -6.41 -1.97
CA PRO A 304 78.27 -5.85 -1.21
C PRO A 304 79.48 -6.79 -1.22
N ASN A 305 80.68 -6.24 -1.30
CA ASN A 305 81.93 -7.01 -1.39
C ASN A 305 82.50 -7.47 -0.03
N LEU A 306 81.83 -7.14 1.08
CA LEU A 306 82.23 -7.54 2.43
C LEU A 306 81.39 -8.74 2.91
N LEU A 307 82.06 -9.74 3.49
CA LEU A 307 81.42 -10.97 3.99
C LEU A 307 80.35 -10.69 5.06
N ILE A 308 80.55 -9.67 5.90
CA ILE A 308 79.59 -9.27 6.95
C ILE A 308 78.31 -8.73 6.29
N SER A 309 78.44 -7.81 5.34
CA SER A 309 77.32 -7.21 4.62
C SER A 309 76.56 -8.23 3.76
N LEU A 310 77.24 -9.24 3.21
CA LEU A 310 76.59 -10.37 2.52
C LEU A 310 75.78 -11.26 3.48
N ARG A 311 76.27 -11.49 4.70
CA ARG A 311 75.52 -12.22 5.74
C ARG A 311 74.27 -11.44 6.18
N GLU A 312 74.37 -10.12 6.29
CA GLU A 312 73.22 -9.25 6.57
C GLU A 312 72.19 -9.30 5.44
N LEU A 313 72.61 -9.25 4.18
CA LEU A 313 71.72 -9.37 3.02
C LEU A 313 71.01 -10.74 2.94
N LEU A 314 71.70 -11.83 3.30
CA LEU A 314 71.08 -13.15 3.41
C LEU A 314 70.11 -13.24 4.59
N ALA A 315 70.38 -12.54 5.69
CA ALA A 315 69.49 -12.46 6.84
C ALA A 315 68.22 -11.67 6.51
N THR A 316 68.33 -10.54 5.82
CA THR A 316 67.16 -9.75 5.37
C THR A 316 66.32 -10.51 4.34
N PHE A 317 66.94 -11.22 3.39
CA PHE A 317 66.21 -12.09 2.46
C PHE A 317 65.52 -13.27 3.17
N SER A 318 66.15 -13.83 4.20
CA SER A 318 65.55 -14.89 5.03
C SER A 318 64.36 -14.37 5.83
N CYS A 319 64.45 -13.13 6.36
CA CYS A 319 63.35 -12.43 7.03
C CYS A 319 62.18 -12.20 6.06
N PHE A 320 62.44 -11.67 4.87
CA PHE A 320 61.43 -11.50 3.82
C PHE A 320 60.67 -12.81 3.53
N ARG A 321 61.39 -13.93 3.35
CA ARG A 321 60.76 -15.23 3.04
C ARG A 321 59.94 -15.80 4.19
N LYS A 322 60.33 -15.57 5.45
CA LYS A 322 59.73 -16.22 6.62
C LYS A 322 58.69 -15.36 7.33
N GLU A 323 58.79 -14.04 7.22
CA GLU A 323 58.00 -13.10 8.02
C GLU A 323 57.16 -12.17 7.14
N GLU A 324 57.73 -11.57 6.08
CA GLU A 324 57.01 -10.58 5.25
C GLU A 324 56.15 -11.21 4.12
N LYS A 325 56.68 -12.20 3.39
CA LYS A 325 55.98 -12.85 2.25
C LYS A 325 54.75 -13.67 2.67
N PRO A 326 54.76 -14.45 3.76
CA PRO A 326 53.61 -15.27 4.17
C PRO A 326 52.30 -14.50 4.45
N PRO A 327 52.26 -13.38 5.19
CA PRO A 327 51.02 -12.62 5.40
C PRO A 327 50.50 -12.00 4.10
N LYS A 328 51.36 -11.48 3.22
CA LYS A 328 50.95 -10.95 1.91
C LYS A 328 50.40 -12.02 0.97
N TYR A 329 50.85 -13.27 1.11
CA TYR A 329 50.27 -14.40 0.41
C TYR A 329 48.87 -14.76 0.93
N LYS A 330 48.62 -14.58 2.24
CA LYS A 330 47.27 -14.73 2.82
C LYS A 330 46.34 -13.60 2.36
N GLU A 331 46.80 -12.34 2.40
CA GLU A 331 46.04 -11.19 1.86
C GLU A 331 45.68 -11.40 0.37
N LYS A 332 46.60 -11.94 -0.45
CA LYS A 332 46.30 -12.33 -1.84
C LYS A 332 45.16 -13.35 -1.92
N GLY A 333 45.16 -14.36 -1.05
CA GLY A 333 44.08 -15.35 -0.99
C GLY A 333 42.73 -14.74 -0.61
N GLU A 334 42.73 -13.85 0.38
CA GLU A 334 41.55 -13.11 0.86
C GLU A 334 40.98 -12.16 -0.21
N VAL A 335 41.86 -11.51 -1.00
CA VAL A 335 41.48 -10.67 -2.14
C VAL A 335 41.02 -11.50 -3.34
N CYS A 336 41.65 -12.63 -3.67
CA CYS A 336 41.38 -13.32 -4.93
C CYS A 336 40.31 -14.42 -4.90
N LEU A 337 40.03 -15.07 -3.77
CA LEU A 337 39.28 -16.34 -3.81
C LEU A 337 38.03 -16.43 -2.93
N ASP A 338 37.97 -15.84 -1.73
CA ASP A 338 37.03 -16.38 -0.73
C ASP A 338 35.95 -15.44 -0.15
N THR A 339 35.93 -14.13 -0.43
CA THR A 339 34.92 -13.25 0.22
C THR A 339 34.31 -12.15 -0.64
N VAL A 340 35.12 -11.39 -1.39
CA VAL A 340 34.62 -10.14 -1.99
C VAL A 340 34.34 -10.24 -3.49
N TYR A 341 35.26 -10.83 -4.26
CA TYR A 341 35.14 -10.92 -5.72
C TYR A 341 33.89 -11.68 -6.20
N PRO A 342 33.56 -12.88 -5.66
CA PRO A 342 32.33 -13.59 -6.05
C PRO A 342 31.05 -12.85 -5.63
N LEU A 343 31.06 -12.16 -4.48
CA LEU A 343 29.91 -11.40 -3.99
C LEU A 343 29.60 -10.20 -4.89
N ILE A 344 30.64 -9.46 -5.29
CA ILE A 344 30.55 -8.32 -6.21
C ILE A 344 30.15 -8.78 -7.61
N THR A 345 30.67 -9.90 -8.14
CA THR A 345 30.22 -10.40 -9.45
C THR A 345 28.79 -10.95 -9.42
N THR A 346 28.38 -11.62 -8.35
CA THR A 346 27.03 -12.21 -8.26
C THR A 346 25.95 -11.14 -8.11
N LEU A 347 26.24 -10.03 -7.43
CA LEU A 347 25.29 -8.93 -7.20
C LEU A 347 25.44 -7.78 -8.21
N GLY A 348 26.65 -7.47 -8.65
CA GLY A 348 26.96 -6.44 -9.65
C GLY A 348 26.46 -6.77 -11.06
N ASN A 349 26.47 -8.04 -11.47
CA ASN A 349 25.91 -8.48 -12.76
C ASN A 349 24.40 -8.24 -12.90
N TYR A 350 23.68 -7.91 -11.82
CA TYR A 350 22.26 -7.54 -11.86
C TYR A 350 22.02 -6.02 -11.90
N PHE A 351 23.02 -5.17 -11.60
CA PHE A 351 22.80 -3.73 -11.39
C PHE A 351 23.79 -2.77 -12.08
N PHE A 352 25.01 -3.18 -12.44
CA PHE A 352 25.97 -2.29 -13.14
C PHE A 352 26.90 -3.06 -14.09
N ASP A 353 26.95 -2.62 -15.36
CA ASP A 353 28.00 -3.00 -16.32
C ASP A 353 29.34 -2.37 -15.89
N LEU A 354 30.07 -3.03 -15.00
CA LEU A 354 31.42 -2.62 -14.61
C LEU A 354 32.46 -3.21 -15.59
N PRO A 355 33.41 -2.40 -16.12
CA PRO A 355 34.41 -2.90 -17.04
C PRO A 355 35.44 -3.76 -16.30
N LEU A 356 35.50 -5.05 -16.65
CA LEU A 356 36.38 -6.09 -16.10
C LEU A 356 37.87 -5.95 -16.51
N GLU A 357 38.35 -4.77 -16.89
CA GLU A 357 39.69 -4.61 -17.50
C GLU A 357 40.87 -4.74 -16.51
N GLY A 358 40.63 -4.67 -15.19
CA GLY A 358 41.68 -4.71 -14.16
C GLY A 358 42.09 -6.10 -13.66
N VAL A 359 41.29 -7.15 -13.91
CA VAL A 359 41.46 -8.47 -13.28
C VAL A 359 42.44 -9.36 -14.06
N ASN A 360 42.42 -9.31 -15.39
CA ASN A 360 43.30 -10.12 -16.25
C ASN A 360 44.78 -9.71 -16.24
N ASN A 361 45.13 -8.58 -15.62
CA ASN A 361 46.52 -8.12 -15.51
C ASN A 361 47.23 -8.58 -14.21
N ARG A 362 46.53 -9.26 -13.29
CA ARG A 362 47.09 -9.62 -11.96
C ARG A 362 47.88 -10.93 -11.96
N ASP A 363 47.50 -11.91 -12.78
CA ASP A 363 48.25 -13.18 -12.87
C ASP A 363 49.62 -12.99 -13.54
N ARG A 364 49.70 -12.10 -14.54
CA ARG A 364 50.96 -11.79 -15.24
C ARG A 364 52.04 -11.17 -14.35
N ASN A 365 51.68 -10.33 -13.37
CA ASN A 365 52.67 -9.66 -12.52
C ASN A 365 53.25 -10.57 -11.41
N TRP A 366 52.52 -11.62 -11.02
CA TRP A 366 53.01 -12.60 -10.05
C TRP A 366 53.95 -13.65 -10.67
N ASP A 367 53.71 -14.05 -11.92
CA ASP A 367 54.62 -14.93 -12.66
C ASP A 367 55.99 -14.28 -12.92
N ILE A 368 56.03 -12.95 -13.11
CA ILE A 368 57.29 -12.18 -13.22
C ILE A 368 58.12 -12.27 -11.93
N GLN A 369 57.48 -12.41 -10.76
CA GLN A 369 58.19 -12.57 -9.48
C GLN A 369 58.79 -13.98 -9.32
N TYR A 370 58.19 -15.00 -9.93
CA TYR A 370 58.77 -16.35 -10.05
C TYR A 370 59.96 -16.38 -11.04
N ASP A 371 59.88 -15.68 -12.17
CA ASP A 371 60.95 -15.63 -13.17
C ASP A 371 62.17 -14.79 -12.73
N THR A 372 61.96 -13.75 -11.91
CA THR A 372 63.07 -12.97 -11.33
C THR A 372 63.80 -13.67 -10.18
N GLU A 373 63.11 -14.53 -9.42
CA GLU A 373 63.72 -15.43 -8.41
C GLU A 373 64.57 -16.54 -9.07
N CYS A 374 64.14 -17.05 -10.23
CA CYS A 374 64.85 -18.04 -11.03
C CYS A 374 65.60 -17.38 -12.19
N GLY A 375 66.67 -16.64 -11.89
CA GLY A 375 67.61 -16.20 -12.93
C GLY A 375 67.98 -17.39 -13.82
N GLY A 376 67.54 -17.35 -15.08
CA GLY A 376 67.46 -18.50 -15.97
C GLY A 376 68.61 -19.48 -15.80
N LYS A 377 68.29 -20.68 -15.30
CA LYS A 377 69.08 -21.89 -15.49
C LYS A 377 68.25 -23.12 -15.09
N CYS A 378 68.04 -23.93 -16.14
CA CYS A 378 67.50 -25.29 -16.23
C CYS A 378 65.98 -25.41 -16.35
#